data_AF-A0A510V5C3-F1
#
_entry.id   AF-A0A510V5C3-F1
#
_cell.length_a   1.000
_cell.length_b   1.000
_cell.length_c   1.000
_cell.angle_alpha   90.00
_cell.angle_beta   90.00
_cell.angle_gamma   90.00
#
_symmetry.space_group_name_H-M   'P 1'
#
loop_
_entity.id
_entity.type
_entity.pdbx_description
1 polymer ?
#
loop_
_entity_poly.entity_id
_entity_poly.type
_entity_poly.pdbx_seq_one_letter_code
_entity_poly.pdbx_strand_id
1 'polypeptide(L)'
;MRNLAVLLIIGLTVYCVIDVIRSTTHERLGVHPALWVLLIVFVPLLGPLAWLAVRWSRRTAAGPDSPSAPRRATGPDDDPDFLSRLDDDRRRADPGASDDAPPAA
;
A
#
# COMPACT_ATOMS: atom_id res chain seq x y z
N MET A 1 -19.00 -11.80 -9.98
CA MET A 1 -18.22 -12.87 -9.30
C MET A 1 -17.76 -12.46 -7.89
N ARG A 2 -16.99 -11.38 -7.71
CA ARG A 2 -16.43 -10.99 -6.39
C ARG A 2 -17.48 -10.72 -5.31
N ASN A 3 -18.54 -9.97 -5.65
CA ASN A 3 -19.60 -9.63 -4.70
C ASN A 3 -20.44 -10.84 -4.28
N LEU A 4 -20.47 -11.88 -5.12
CA LEU A 4 -21.19 -13.12 -4.87
C LEU A 4 -20.60 -13.88 -3.67
N ALA A 5 -19.27 -13.94 -3.59
CA ALA A 5 -18.57 -14.55 -2.45
C ALA A 5 -18.83 -13.80 -1.14
N VAL A 6 -18.82 -12.46 -1.18
CA VAL A 6 -19.11 -11.61 -0.01
C VAL A 6 -20.55 -11.81 0.46
N LEU A 7 -21.51 -11.78 -0.46
CA LEU A 7 -22.92 -12.02 -0.15
C LEU A 7 -23.16 -13.43 0.40
N LEU A 8 -22.47 -14.45 -0.11
CA LEU A 8 -22.55 -15.82 0.39
C LEU A 8 -22.04 -15.92 1.82
N ILE A 9 -20.90 -15.29 2.14
CA ILE A 9 -20.38 -15.24 3.51
C ILE A 9 -21.40 -14.56 4.44
N ILE A 10 -21.90 -13.39 4.06
CA ILE A 10 -22.90 -12.65 4.87
C ILE A 10 -24.16 -13.49 5.08
N GLY A 11 -24.70 -14.08 4.01
CA GLY A 11 -25.89 -14.93 4.06
C GLY A 11 -25.70 -16.15 4.95
N LEU A 12 -24.54 -16.81 4.84
CA LEU A 12 -24.17 -17.95 5.70
C LEU A 12 -24.05 -17.53 7.17
N THR A 13 -23.38 -16.41 7.46
CA THR A 13 -23.26 -15.86 8.81
C THR A 13 -24.65 -15.59 9.42
N VAL A 14 -25.54 -14.92 8.68
CA VAL A 14 -26.90 -14.64 9.14
C VAL A 14 -27.69 -15.93 9.36
N TYR A 15 -27.62 -16.88 8.43
CA TYR A 15 -28.28 -18.19 8.57
C TYR A 15 -27.83 -18.91 9.83
N CYS A 16 -26.52 -19.03 10.06
CA CYS A 16 -25.97 -19.70 11.24
C CYS A 16 -26.34 -18.99 12.55
N VAL A 17 -26.43 -17.65 12.55
CA VAL A 17 -26.91 -16.91 13.73
C VAL A 17 -28.39 -17.25 14.02
N ILE A 18 -29.24 -17.27 13.00
CA ILE A 18 -30.65 -17.64 13.15
C ILE A 18 -30.76 -19.09 13.64
N ASP A 19 -29.98 -20.00 13.08
CA ASP A 19 -29.92 -21.41 13.47
C ASP A 19 -29.52 -21.57 14.96
N VAL A 20 -28.49 -20.83 15.41
CA VAL A 20 -28.07 -20.82 16.82
C VAL A 20 -29.11 -20.22 17.73
N ILE A 21 -29.87 -19.21 17.30
CA ILE A 21 -30.95 -18.63 18.12
C ILE A 21 -32.13 -19.62 18.23
N ARG A 22 -32.42 -20.36 17.15
CA ARG A 22 -33.53 -21.34 17.11
C ARG A 22 -33.19 -22.68 17.76
N SER A 23 -31.91 -23.00 17.91
CA SER A 23 -31.49 -24.29 18.47
C SER A 23 -31.85 -24.45 19.95
N THR A 24 -31.87 -25.70 20.41
CA THR A 24 -32.13 -26.06 21.81
C THR A 24 -30.81 -26.20 22.60
N THR A 25 -30.88 -26.19 23.93
CA THR A 25 -29.68 -26.32 24.79
C THR A 25 -28.92 -27.64 24.55
N HIS A 26 -29.63 -28.71 24.15
CA HIS A 26 -29.02 -30.00 23.86
C HIS A 26 -28.23 -29.97 22.54
N GLU A 27 -28.72 -29.27 21.52
CA GLU A 27 -28.05 -29.09 20.22
C GLU A 27 -26.78 -28.23 20.34
N ARG A 28 -26.74 -27.30 21.31
CA ARG A 28 -25.57 -26.46 21.59
C ARG A 28 -24.54 -27.09 22.51
N LEU A 29 -24.66 -28.40 22.81
CA LEU A 29 -23.79 -29.12 23.76
C LEU A 29 -23.76 -28.47 25.16
N GLY A 30 -24.85 -27.81 25.57
CA GLY A 30 -24.90 -27.05 26.83
C GLY A 30 -24.14 -25.72 26.82
N VAL A 31 -23.52 -25.33 25.70
CA VAL A 31 -22.78 -24.06 25.56
C VAL A 31 -23.74 -22.89 25.39
N HIS A 32 -23.41 -21.75 26.00
CA HIS A 32 -24.22 -20.53 25.92
C HIS A 32 -24.32 -20.04 24.46
N PRO A 33 -25.53 -19.70 23.96
CA PRO A 33 -25.76 -19.33 22.56
C PRO A 33 -24.93 -18.11 22.11
N ALA A 34 -24.67 -17.16 23.00
CA ALA A 34 -23.82 -16.00 22.70
C ALA A 34 -22.40 -16.38 22.26
N LEU A 35 -21.86 -17.49 22.79
CA LEU A 35 -20.49 -17.95 22.46
C LEU A 35 -20.43 -18.49 21.03
N TRP A 36 -21.47 -19.22 20.62
CA TRP A 36 -21.63 -19.68 19.24
C TRP A 36 -21.82 -18.52 18.26
N VAL A 37 -22.66 -17.53 18.60
CA VAL A 37 -22.85 -16.32 17.77
C VAL A 37 -21.53 -15.56 17.62
N LEU A 38 -20.79 -15.37 18.71
CA LEU A 38 -19.49 -14.71 18.68
C LEU A 38 -18.54 -15.42 17.72
N LEU A 39 -18.45 -16.76 17.80
CA LEU A 39 -17.58 -17.56 16.94
C LEU A 39 -17.97 -17.43 15.46
N ILE A 40 -19.26 -17.54 15.14
CA ILE A 40 -19.78 -17.42 13.76
C ILE A 40 -19.45 -16.04 13.15
N VAL A 41 -19.48 -14.98 13.96
CA VAL A 41 -19.16 -13.61 13.50
C VAL A 41 -17.64 -13.40 13.42
N PHE A 42 -16.87 -13.91 14.39
CA PHE A 42 -15.42 -13.69 14.43
C PHE A 42 -14.67 -14.44 13.34
N VAL A 43 -15.05 -15.67 13.02
CA VAL A 43 -14.37 -16.50 12.01
C VAL A 43 -14.20 -15.77 10.65
N PRO A 44 -15.24 -15.20 10.02
CA PRO A 44 -15.07 -14.46 8.77
C PRO A 44 -14.29 -13.14 8.92
N LEU A 45 -14.21 -12.59 10.12
CA LEU A 45 -13.46 -11.36 10.43
C LEU A 45 -11.96 -11.63 10.66
N LEU A 46 -11.60 -12.79 11.21
CA LEU A 46 -10.21 -13.13 11.56
C LEU A 46 -9.26 -13.08 10.37
N GLY A 47 -9.66 -13.57 9.20
CA GLY A 47 -8.84 -13.52 7.99
C GLY A 47 -8.47 -12.09 7.57
N PRO A 48 -9.47 -11.21 7.33
CA PRO A 48 -9.24 -9.79 7.06
C PRO A 48 -8.44 -9.06 8.14
N LEU A 49 -8.74 -9.31 9.43
CA LEU A 49 -8.02 -8.70 10.55
C LEU A 49 -6.55 -9.14 10.60
N ALA A 50 -6.27 -10.43 10.43
CA ALA A 50 -4.92 -10.96 10.37
C ALA A 50 -4.14 -10.35 9.20
N TRP A 51 -4.75 -10.24 8.01
CA TRP A 51 -4.13 -9.58 6.87
C TRP A 51 -3.82 -8.11 7.17
N LEU A 52 -4.75 -7.38 7.80
CA LEU A 52 -4.54 -5.99 8.17
C LEU A 52 -3.41 -5.84 9.19
N ALA A 53 -3.35 -6.72 10.19
CA ALA A 53 -2.27 -6.74 11.19
C ALA A 53 -0.90 -6.99 10.54
N VAL A 54 -0.81 -7.97 9.63
CA VAL A 54 0.41 -8.23 8.85
C VAL A 54 0.78 -7.01 7.99
N ARG A 55 -0.20 -6.40 7.32
CA ARG A 55 0.01 -5.19 6.50
C ARG A 55 0.47 -4.00 7.34
N TRP A 56 -0.04 -3.86 8.56
CA TRP A 56 0.36 -2.81 9.48
C TRP A 56 1.80 -3.04 9.95
N SER A 57 2.10 -4.25 10.42
CA SER A 57 3.43 -4.66 10.86
C SER A 57 4.49 -4.40 9.78
N ARG A 58 4.21 -4.75 8.52
CA ARG A 58 5.11 -4.45 7.38
C ARG A 58 5.32 -2.94 7.15
N ARG A 59 4.29 -2.11 7.37
CA ARG A 59 4.38 -0.65 7.22
C ARG A 59 5.08 0.05 8.37
N THR A 60 5.05 -0.53 9.57
CA THR A 60 5.83 -0.04 10.73
C THR A 60 7.27 -0.57 10.75
N ALA A 61 7.52 -1.75 10.18
CA ALA A 61 8.87 -2.30 10.01
C ALA A 61 9.61 -1.65 8.81
N ALA A 62 8.85 -1.18 7.82
CA ALA A 62 9.29 -0.14 6.91
C ALA A 62 9.45 1.16 7.70
N GLY A 63 10.65 1.42 8.23
CA GLY A 63 11.00 2.74 8.75
C GLY A 63 10.83 3.84 7.68
N PRO A 64 11.14 5.11 8.00
CA PRO A 64 11.10 6.22 7.04
C PRO A 64 11.79 5.93 5.69
N ASP A 65 12.67 4.93 5.67
CA ASP A 65 13.51 4.54 4.55
C ASP A 65 13.01 3.36 3.71
N SER A 66 11.74 2.92 3.79
CA SER A 66 11.25 1.91 2.83
C SER A 66 11.06 2.55 1.45
N PRO A 67 11.93 2.28 0.46
CA PRO A 67 11.84 2.90 -0.84
C PRO A 67 10.86 2.07 -1.67
N SER A 68 9.57 2.20 -1.35
CA SER A 68 8.55 2.24 -2.40
C SER A 68 8.31 3.70 -2.77
N ALA A 69 9.39 4.47 -2.92
CA ALA A 69 9.36 5.53 -3.91
C ALA A 69 9.09 4.81 -5.23
N PRO A 70 8.04 5.14 -6.01
CA PRO A 70 8.09 4.82 -7.43
C PRO A 70 9.45 5.34 -7.86
N ARG A 71 10.27 4.49 -8.47
CA ARG A 71 11.53 4.91 -9.09
C ARG A 71 11.13 6.08 -9.96
N ARG A 72 11.31 7.31 -9.46
CA ARG A 72 10.98 8.51 -10.21
C ARG A 72 12.01 8.39 -11.31
N ALA A 73 11.54 8.01 -12.49
CA ALA A 73 12.38 7.97 -13.66
C ALA A 73 12.89 9.40 -13.77
N THR A 74 14.13 9.62 -13.33
CA THR A 74 14.83 10.88 -13.51
C THR A 74 14.75 11.11 -15.01
N GLY A 75 14.04 12.16 -15.41
CA GLY A 75 13.96 12.51 -16.82
C GLY A 75 15.40 12.73 -17.32
N PRO A 76 15.69 12.46 -18.60
CA PRO A 76 17.00 12.77 -19.18
C PRO A 76 17.49 14.22 -18.91
N ASP A 77 16.56 15.14 -18.63
CA ASP A 77 16.82 16.55 -18.32
C ASP A 77 17.46 16.77 -16.92
N ASP A 78 17.25 15.86 -15.97
CA ASP A 78 17.73 15.97 -14.58
C ASP A 78 18.99 15.10 -14.31
N ASP A 79 19.63 14.59 -15.36
CA ASP A 79 20.87 13.79 -15.25
C ASP A 79 22.10 14.73 -15.23
N PRO A 80 22.90 14.74 -14.13
CA PRO A 80 24.09 15.58 -14.04
C PRO A 80 25.11 15.31 -15.16
N ASP A 81 25.14 14.08 -15.69
CA ASP A 81 26.04 13.72 -16.79
C ASP A 81 25.59 14.30 -18.13
N PHE A 82 24.30 14.61 -18.31
CA PHE A 82 23.78 15.25 -19.52
C PHE A 82 24.02 16.76 -19.51
N LEU A 83 23.76 17.41 -18.36
CA LEU A 83 23.98 18.85 -18.19
C LEU A 83 25.46 19.23 -18.32
N SER A 84 26.35 18.43 -17.76
CA SER A 84 27.81 18.65 -17.87
C SER A 84 28.30 18.61 -19.32
N ARG A 85 27.78 17.71 -20.15
CA ARG A 85 28.09 17.66 -21.59
C ARG A 85 27.61 18.91 -22.33
N LEU A 86 26.42 19.42 -21.98
CA LEU A 86 25.87 20.64 -22.59
C LEU A 86 26.72 21.88 -22.27
N ASP A 87 27.18 21.98 -21.01
CA ASP A 87 28.06 23.05 -20.56
C ASP A 87 29.43 23.00 -21.25
N ASP A 88 30.00 21.81 -21.41
CA ASP A 88 31.25 21.62 -22.15
C ASP A 88 31.11 22.01 -23.63
N ASP A 89 30.01 21.64 -24.27
CA ASP A 89 29.74 22.01 -25.67
C ASP A 89 29.48 23.51 -25.82
N ARG A 90 28.81 24.16 -24.85
CA ARG A 90 28.63 25.63 -24.83
C ARG A 90 29.97 26.36 -24.71
N ARG A 91 30.89 25.88 -23.87
CA ARG A 91 32.24 26.44 -23.72
C ARG A 91 33.09 26.30 -24.98
N ARG A 92 32.90 25.20 -25.73
CA ARG A 92 33.58 25.00 -27.02
C ARG A 92 32.97 25.86 -28.14
N ALA A 93 31.67 26.10 -28.09
CA ALA A 93 30.94 26.88 -29.08
C ALA A 93 31.09 28.41 -28.93
N ASP A 94 31.54 28.90 -27.76
CA ASP A 94 31.81 30.32 -27.51
C ASP A 94 33.31 30.62 -27.22
N PRO A 95 34.21 30.48 -28.23
CA PRO A 95 35.62 30.84 -28.08
C PRO A 95 35.89 32.35 -28.25
N GLY A 96 34.85 33.20 -28.32
CA GLY A 96 34.97 34.58 -28.83
C GLY A 96 34.73 35.72 -27.85
N ALA A 97 34.39 35.47 -26.59
CA ALA A 97 33.99 36.54 -25.66
C ALA A 97 35.15 37.19 -24.84
N SER A 98 36.42 36.90 -25.16
CA SER A 98 37.58 37.40 -24.40
C SER A 98 38.37 38.55 -25.05
N ASP A 99 37.95 39.09 -26.20
CA ASP A 99 38.70 40.16 -26.89
C ASP A 99 38.17 41.59 -26.66
N ASP A 100 37.09 41.79 -25.89
CA ASP A 100 36.52 43.13 -25.61
C ASP A 100 36.75 43.61 -24.16
N ALA A 101 37.98 43.52 -23.66
CA ALA A 101 38.39 44.27 -22.46
C ALA A 101 39.10 45.57 -22.91
N PRO A 102 38.52 46.78 -22.72
CA PRO A 102 39.19 48.01 -23.11
C PRO A 102 40.45 48.20 -22.24
N PRO A 103 41.60 48.60 -22.82
CA PRO A 103 42.81 48.84 -22.05
C PRO A 103 42.57 50.00 -21.09
N ALA A 104 42.84 49.76 -19.81
CA ALA A 104 42.85 50.78 -18.77
C ALA A 104 43.84 51.89 -19.18
N ALA A 105 43.32 53.11 -19.34
CA ALA A 105 44.08 54.34 -19.54
C ALA A 105 44.40 55.00 -18.19
#